data_AF-A0A928Z617-F1
#
_entry.id   AF-A0A928Z617-F1
#
_cell.length_a   1.000
_cell.length_b   1.000
_cell.length_c   1.000
_cell.angle_alpha   90.00
_cell.angle_beta   90.00
_cell.angle_gamma   90.00
#
_symmetry.space_group_name_H-M   'P 1'
#
loop_
_entity.id
_entity.type
_entity.pdbx_description
1 polymer ?
#
loop_
_entity_poly.entity_id
_entity_poly.type
_entity_poly.pdbx_seq_one_letter_code
_entity_poly.pdbx_strand_id
1 'polypeptide(L)'
;MAKVGDAYGYLDTNGNDVIPPQFEEAKSFSQGLAAVKDGGKWGYLDTQGNWAIAPQFEAAGDFSEEGAIVTLPSGKGIIARDGTLQVQITRADVQALLPTSVTVGNVQISPFADGLARVTVELEGGRSDRIGFIDGAGNWAISLQEHPILDFSEGLAAIEIDGKYGYVDKTGQIAIAPQFKKAQPFSEGLAAVEFADKQLWYTWGYIDRSGETEIAPQFYSARSFSESLAGVGSVDRGSGYLDRTGTMVISRDTIPEFREGFPFSEGFARVRIGDWLGYIDRDGNIVIEPQYASAFDVSEGMARVDISGQWVDWLGGYDGTASPIYEARLEGSKWGYIQLPVR
;
A
#
# COMPACT_ATOMS: atom_id res chain seq x y z
N MET A 1 -1.85 -1.98 15.22
CA MET A 1 -1.46 -0.64 15.80
C MET A 1 -2.70 0.13 16.29
N ALA A 2 -2.60 1.03 17.28
CA ALA A 2 -3.70 1.88 17.77
C ALA A 2 -3.30 3.34 18.07
N LYS A 3 -4.30 4.23 18.22
CA LYS A 3 -4.13 5.66 18.53
C LYS A 3 -5.25 6.14 19.46
N VAL A 4 -4.93 6.96 20.45
CA VAL A 4 -5.85 7.50 21.47
C VAL A 4 -5.52 8.97 21.73
N GLY A 5 -6.49 9.86 21.49
CA GLY A 5 -6.20 11.30 21.40
C GLY A 5 -5.20 11.54 20.27
N ASP A 6 -4.10 12.23 20.58
CA ASP A 6 -2.98 12.46 19.65
C ASP A 6 -1.84 11.43 19.79
N ALA A 7 -1.92 10.49 20.75
CA ALA A 7 -0.84 9.54 21.05
C ALA A 7 -1.06 8.15 20.42
N TYR A 8 0.01 7.52 19.96
CA TYR A 8 0.01 6.18 19.35
C TYR A 8 0.56 5.09 20.29
N GLY A 9 0.08 3.85 20.09
CA GLY A 9 0.47 2.65 20.82
C GLY A 9 0.13 1.37 20.03
N TYR A 10 0.23 0.20 20.68
CA TYR A 10 0.10 -1.11 20.02
C TYR A 10 -0.77 -2.08 20.82
N LEU A 11 -1.59 -2.83 20.08
CA LEU A 11 -2.47 -3.88 20.58
C LEU A 11 -1.97 -5.24 20.09
N ASP A 12 -2.38 -6.33 20.75
CA ASP A 12 -2.29 -7.68 20.18
C ASP A 12 -3.47 -7.98 19.24
N THR A 13 -3.46 -9.15 18.60
CA THR A 13 -4.54 -9.65 17.72
C THR A 13 -5.86 -9.95 18.44
N ASN A 14 -5.91 -9.79 19.78
CA ASN A 14 -7.10 -9.91 20.62
C ASN A 14 -7.60 -8.53 21.10
N GLY A 15 -6.93 -7.43 20.71
CA GLY A 15 -7.26 -6.06 21.11
C GLY A 15 -6.69 -5.60 22.46
N ASN A 16 -5.85 -6.38 23.14
CA ASN A 16 -5.22 -6.00 24.41
C ASN A 16 -4.10 -4.97 24.19
N ASP A 17 -3.97 -3.96 25.06
CA ASP A 17 -2.78 -3.08 25.08
C ASP A 17 -1.50 -3.89 25.35
N VAL A 18 -0.61 -3.97 24.36
CA VAL A 18 0.77 -4.49 24.53
C VAL A 18 1.72 -3.35 24.86
N ILE A 19 1.56 -2.21 24.16
CA ILE A 19 2.34 -0.99 24.37
C ILE A 19 1.34 0.17 24.47
N PRO A 20 1.14 0.76 25.67
CA PRO A 20 0.08 1.75 25.86
C PRO A 20 0.34 3.03 25.03
N PRO A 21 -0.72 3.72 24.56
CA PRO A 21 -0.59 4.92 23.75
C PRO A 21 0.20 6.04 24.45
N GLN A 22 1.37 6.38 23.90
CA GLN A 22 2.30 7.35 24.49
C GLN A 22 3.18 8.11 23.48
N PHE A 23 3.21 7.71 22.21
CA PHE A 23 4.15 8.23 21.19
C PHE A 23 3.51 9.27 20.27
N GLU A 24 4.31 10.17 19.70
CA GLU A 24 3.84 11.24 18.80
C GLU A 24 3.30 10.69 17.48
N GLU A 25 4.03 9.74 16.89
CA GLU A 25 3.72 9.07 15.63
C GLU A 25 4.22 7.62 15.73
N ALA A 26 3.55 6.70 15.03
CA ALA A 26 3.91 5.29 15.00
C ALA A 26 3.56 4.68 13.63
N LYS A 27 4.16 3.53 13.33
CA LYS A 27 3.88 2.71 12.15
C LYS A 27 3.64 1.25 12.54
N SER A 28 3.18 0.43 11.61
CA SER A 28 3.04 -1.01 11.84
C SER A 28 4.38 -1.69 12.14
N PHE A 29 4.34 -2.87 12.76
CA PHE A 29 5.52 -3.72 12.85
C PHE A 29 5.87 -4.30 11.48
N SER A 30 7.15 -4.23 11.10
CA SER A 30 7.72 -4.97 9.97
C SER A 30 9.07 -5.55 10.37
N GLN A 31 9.38 -6.77 9.92
CA GLN A 31 10.56 -7.53 10.36
C GLN A 31 10.70 -7.62 11.90
N GLY A 32 9.60 -7.52 12.66
CA GLY A 32 9.61 -7.52 14.12
C GLY A 32 10.15 -6.24 14.79
N LEU A 33 10.21 -5.13 14.06
CA LEU A 33 10.48 -3.79 14.59
C LEU A 33 9.40 -2.81 14.10
N ALA A 34 9.07 -1.78 14.88
CA ALA A 34 8.16 -0.71 14.45
C ALA A 34 8.83 0.66 14.57
N ALA A 35 8.69 1.49 13.54
CA ALA A 35 9.18 2.86 13.54
C ALA A 35 8.27 3.73 14.42
N VAL A 36 8.85 4.42 15.40
CA VAL A 36 8.11 5.20 16.41
C VAL A 36 8.80 6.53 16.66
N LYS A 37 8.00 7.58 16.86
CA LYS A 37 8.47 8.93 17.10
C LYS A 37 8.22 9.37 18.55
N ASP A 38 9.29 9.81 19.21
CA ASP A 38 9.30 10.29 20.59
C ASP A 38 10.32 11.44 20.71
N GLY A 39 10.00 12.46 21.51
CA GLY A 39 10.83 13.67 21.65
C GLY A 39 11.15 14.39 20.32
N GLY A 40 10.25 14.33 19.35
CA GLY A 40 10.41 14.90 18.01
C GLY A 40 11.37 14.12 17.08
N LYS A 41 11.86 12.94 17.48
CA LYS A 41 12.79 12.11 16.70
C LYS A 41 12.26 10.69 16.54
N TRP A 42 12.67 10.02 15.47
CA TRP A 42 12.29 8.64 15.20
C TRP A 42 13.33 7.66 15.73
N GLY A 43 12.85 6.57 16.32
CA GLY A 43 13.58 5.37 16.72
C GLY A 43 12.77 4.12 16.36
N TYR A 44 13.15 2.97 16.90
CA TYR A 44 12.48 1.69 16.64
C TYR A 44 12.27 0.87 17.91
N LEU A 45 11.05 0.37 18.08
CA LEU A 45 10.68 -0.55 19.16
C LEU A 45 10.73 -2.01 18.70
N ASP A 46 11.04 -2.91 19.64
CA ASP A 46 10.74 -4.34 19.50
C ASP A 46 9.26 -4.66 19.80
N THR A 47 8.87 -5.90 19.57
CA THR A 47 7.51 -6.41 19.82
C THR A 47 7.08 -6.42 21.31
N GLN A 48 7.97 -6.06 22.22
CA GLN A 48 7.76 -5.99 23.66
C GLN A 48 7.73 -4.52 24.15
N GLY A 49 7.94 -3.55 23.26
CA GLY A 49 7.94 -2.12 23.57
C GLY A 49 9.27 -1.58 24.09
N ASN A 50 10.37 -2.34 24.00
CA ASN A 50 11.70 -1.82 24.32
C ASN A 50 12.29 -1.09 23.10
N TRP A 51 13.09 -0.05 23.34
CA TRP A 51 13.88 0.59 22.28
C TRP A 51 14.99 -0.36 21.79
N ALA A 52 14.77 -0.98 20.63
CA ALA A 52 15.82 -1.66 19.87
C ALA A 52 16.81 -0.63 19.31
N ILE A 53 16.30 0.52 18.85
CA ILE A 53 17.09 1.67 18.40
C ILE A 53 16.47 2.94 19.00
N ALA A 54 17.21 3.64 19.86
CA ALA A 54 16.70 4.84 20.53
C ALA A 54 16.41 6.00 19.54
N PRO A 55 15.44 6.90 19.85
CA PRO A 55 15.08 8.04 19.00
C PRO A 55 16.26 8.95 18.63
N GLN A 56 16.53 9.07 17.34
CA GLN A 56 17.65 9.87 16.81
C GLN A 56 17.44 10.39 15.38
N PHE A 57 16.63 9.71 14.57
CA PHE A 57 16.43 10.04 13.14
C PHE A 57 15.40 11.16 12.95
N GLU A 58 15.47 11.86 11.83
CA GLU A 58 14.52 12.93 11.48
C GLU A 58 13.24 12.40 10.84
N ALA A 59 13.34 11.26 10.15
CA ALA A 59 12.23 10.46 9.67
C ALA A 59 12.71 9.00 9.55
N ALA A 60 11.79 8.05 9.73
CA ALA A 60 12.05 6.62 9.65
C ALA A 60 11.09 5.92 8.67
N GLY A 61 11.66 5.11 7.78
CA GLY A 61 10.98 4.08 7.02
C GLY A 61 10.78 2.82 7.85
N ASP A 62 9.91 1.96 7.37
CA ASP A 62 9.64 0.64 7.93
C ASP A 62 10.79 -0.32 7.57
N PHE A 63 11.01 -1.36 8.38
CA PHE A 63 12.07 -2.32 8.11
C PHE A 63 11.69 -3.30 6.99
N SER A 64 12.67 -3.61 6.17
CA SER A 64 12.68 -4.60 5.09
C SER A 64 13.82 -5.60 5.31
N GLU A 65 14.00 -6.60 4.43
CA GLU A 65 15.15 -7.52 4.53
C GLU A 65 16.47 -6.78 4.28
N GLU A 66 16.41 -5.71 3.48
CA GLU A 66 17.49 -4.79 3.12
C GLU A 66 17.84 -3.77 4.23
N GLY A 67 17.08 -3.74 5.33
CA GLY A 67 17.21 -2.74 6.40
C GLY A 67 16.07 -1.71 6.39
N ALA A 68 16.32 -0.51 6.91
CA ALA A 68 15.34 0.60 6.88
C ALA A 68 15.96 1.90 6.37
N ILE A 69 15.15 2.69 5.66
CA ILE A 69 15.53 4.03 5.18
C ILE A 69 15.30 5.05 6.29
N VAL A 70 16.32 5.81 6.65
CA VAL A 70 16.25 6.89 7.64
C VAL A 70 16.68 8.24 7.07
N THR A 71 16.19 9.32 7.67
CA THR A 71 16.69 10.69 7.40
C THR A 71 17.60 11.15 8.52
N LEU A 72 18.76 11.66 8.12
CA LEU A 72 19.81 12.21 8.96
C LEU A 72 19.98 13.70 8.62
N PRO A 73 20.51 14.55 9.53
CA PRO A 73 20.80 15.95 9.22
C PRO A 73 21.73 16.15 8.00
N SER A 74 22.46 15.11 7.60
CA SER A 74 23.40 15.07 6.48
C SER A 74 22.86 14.38 5.21
N GLY A 75 21.62 13.89 5.18
CA GLY A 75 21.04 13.21 4.02
C GLY A 75 20.11 12.06 4.36
N LYS A 76 20.18 10.98 3.56
CA LYS A 76 19.45 9.73 3.78
C LYS A 76 20.44 8.61 4.14
N GLY A 77 19.95 7.56 4.80
CA GLY A 77 20.76 6.39 5.11
C GLY A 77 19.97 5.09 5.08
N ILE A 78 20.67 3.98 4.87
CA ILE A 78 20.17 2.61 5.07
C ILE A 78 20.77 2.13 6.39
N ILE A 79 19.92 1.68 7.33
CA ILE A 79 20.34 1.10 8.61
C ILE A 79 20.00 -0.38 8.71
N ALA A 80 20.88 -1.13 9.36
CA ALA A 80 20.62 -2.48 9.82
C ALA A 80 19.68 -2.48 11.05
N ARG A 81 19.16 -3.66 11.40
CA ARG A 81 18.20 -3.86 12.52
C ARG A 81 18.77 -3.56 13.91
N ASP A 82 20.08 -3.43 14.05
CA ASP A 82 20.77 -3.01 15.27
C ASP A 82 21.01 -1.48 15.33
N GLY A 83 20.57 -0.74 14.29
CA GLY A 83 20.79 0.69 14.13
C GLY A 83 22.11 1.06 13.44
N THR A 84 22.94 0.09 13.05
CA THR A 84 24.19 0.37 12.32
C THR A 84 23.90 0.98 10.95
N LEU A 85 24.44 2.18 10.69
CA LEU A 85 24.38 2.83 9.39
C LEU A 85 25.25 2.09 8.38
N GLN A 86 24.62 1.41 7.42
CA GLN A 86 25.28 0.63 6.37
C GLN A 86 25.68 1.52 5.19
N VAL A 87 24.80 2.45 4.81
CA VAL A 87 24.95 3.34 3.66
C VAL A 87 24.47 4.74 4.04
N GLN A 88 25.15 5.77 3.57
CA GLN A 88 24.67 7.15 3.59
C GLN A 88 24.66 7.71 2.16
N ILE A 89 23.58 8.42 1.80
CA ILE A 89 23.42 9.08 0.50
C ILE A 89 23.11 10.56 0.75
N THR A 90 23.95 11.44 0.22
CA THR A 90 23.84 12.90 0.37
C THR A 90 23.43 13.57 -0.94
N ARG A 91 23.02 14.85 -0.84
CA ARG A 91 22.78 15.71 -2.02
C ARG A 91 24.02 15.84 -2.90
N ALA A 92 25.23 15.72 -2.36
CA ALA A 92 26.48 15.80 -3.12
C ALA A 92 26.73 14.53 -3.96
N ASP A 93 26.44 13.34 -3.41
CA ASP A 93 26.62 12.07 -4.13
C ASP A 93 25.65 11.98 -5.32
N VAL A 94 24.39 12.38 -5.11
CA VAL A 94 23.37 12.45 -6.17
C VAL A 94 23.73 13.53 -7.21
N GLN A 95 24.25 14.68 -6.79
CA GLN A 95 24.69 15.75 -7.70
C GLN A 95 25.88 15.33 -8.58
N ALA A 96 26.73 14.41 -8.11
CA ALA A 96 27.86 13.87 -8.89
C ALA A 96 27.43 12.93 -10.03
N LEU A 97 26.19 12.41 -10.00
CA LEU A 97 25.60 11.58 -11.06
C LEU A 97 25.00 12.40 -12.21
N LEU A 98 24.88 13.72 -12.05
CA LEU A 98 24.15 14.61 -12.95
C LEU A 98 25.06 15.69 -13.54
N PRO A 99 24.76 16.20 -14.76
CA PRO A 99 25.51 17.31 -15.34
C PRO A 99 25.54 18.53 -14.42
N THR A 100 26.66 19.25 -14.37
CA THR A 100 26.82 20.47 -13.54
C THR A 100 25.93 21.65 -13.98
N SER A 101 25.21 21.52 -15.09
CA SER A 101 24.12 22.42 -15.52
C SER A 101 22.75 22.06 -14.92
N VAL A 102 22.69 21.05 -14.05
CA VAL A 102 21.53 20.63 -13.24
C VAL A 102 21.87 20.90 -11.78
N THR A 103 21.01 21.63 -11.06
CA THR A 103 21.06 21.65 -9.59
C THR A 103 20.06 20.63 -9.06
N VAL A 104 20.54 19.64 -8.30
CA VAL A 104 19.67 18.76 -7.50
C VAL A 104 19.03 19.59 -6.40
N GLY A 105 17.71 19.50 -6.21
CA GLY A 105 16.94 20.08 -5.12
C GLY A 105 16.87 19.15 -3.90
N ASN A 106 15.66 18.68 -3.58
CA ASN A 106 15.43 17.63 -2.58
C ASN A 106 15.81 16.23 -3.08
N VAL A 107 16.18 15.33 -2.16
CA VAL A 107 16.41 13.91 -2.43
C VAL A 107 15.55 13.09 -1.47
N GLN A 108 14.60 12.36 -2.04
CA GLN A 108 13.75 11.41 -1.32
C GLN A 108 14.17 9.98 -1.65
N ILE A 109 14.13 9.10 -0.65
CA ILE A 109 14.31 7.66 -0.82
C ILE A 109 13.11 6.99 -0.14
N SER A 110 12.35 6.21 -0.89
CA SER A 110 11.24 5.40 -0.37
C SER A 110 11.77 4.16 0.35
N PRO A 111 11.02 3.55 1.29
CA PRO A 111 11.31 2.21 1.78
C PRO A 111 11.50 1.20 0.64
N PHE A 112 12.22 0.11 0.90
CA PHE A 112 12.43 -0.93 -0.10
C PHE A 112 11.11 -1.60 -0.48
N ALA A 113 10.88 -1.73 -1.79
CA ALA A 113 9.82 -2.52 -2.39
C ALA A 113 10.48 -3.53 -3.34
N ASP A 114 10.16 -4.81 -3.18
CA ASP A 114 10.74 -5.89 -3.99
C ASP A 114 12.28 -5.82 -4.08
N GLY A 115 12.94 -5.58 -2.94
CA GLY A 115 14.40 -5.49 -2.80
C GLY A 115 15.08 -4.24 -3.36
N LEU A 116 14.32 -3.23 -3.83
CA LEU A 116 14.85 -1.97 -4.33
C LEU A 116 14.21 -0.76 -3.63
N ALA A 117 15.04 0.20 -3.20
CA ALA A 117 14.58 1.49 -2.69
C ALA A 117 14.58 2.51 -3.83
N ARG A 118 13.42 3.13 -4.08
CA ARG A 118 13.27 4.18 -5.08
C ARG A 118 13.88 5.49 -4.59
N VAL A 119 14.82 6.04 -5.34
CA VAL A 119 15.37 7.38 -5.18
C VAL A 119 14.65 8.34 -6.12
N THR A 120 14.00 9.37 -5.58
CA THR A 120 13.39 10.46 -6.35
C THR A 120 14.16 11.76 -6.07
N VAL A 121 14.56 12.42 -7.15
CA VAL A 121 15.47 13.57 -7.13
C VAL A 121 14.77 14.76 -7.78
N GLU A 122 14.35 15.71 -6.96
CA GLU A 122 13.77 16.98 -7.42
C GLU A 122 14.86 17.80 -8.13
N LEU A 123 14.52 18.45 -9.24
CA LEU A 123 15.46 19.26 -10.02
C LEU A 123 15.07 20.75 -10.03
N GLU A 124 15.98 21.62 -9.61
CA GLU A 124 15.71 23.06 -9.56
C GLU A 124 15.53 23.67 -10.97
N GLY A 125 14.76 24.76 -11.04
CA GLY A 125 14.49 25.47 -12.29
C GLY A 125 13.34 24.90 -13.12
N GLY A 126 12.42 24.14 -12.52
CA GLY A 126 11.19 23.67 -13.17
C GLY A 126 11.40 22.55 -14.17
N ARG A 127 12.40 21.69 -13.94
CA ARG A 127 12.64 20.48 -14.71
C ARG A 127 11.88 19.32 -14.08
N SER A 128 11.46 18.35 -14.88
CA SER A 128 10.95 17.07 -14.35
C SER A 128 12.00 16.43 -13.44
N ASP A 129 11.55 15.75 -12.39
CA ASP A 129 12.40 14.99 -11.46
C ASP A 129 13.22 13.90 -12.17
N ARG A 130 14.20 13.32 -11.47
CA ARG A 130 14.86 12.08 -11.89
C ARG A 130 14.54 10.97 -10.90
N ILE A 131 14.27 9.77 -11.43
CA ILE A 131 13.94 8.59 -10.62
C ILE A 131 14.93 7.47 -10.94
N GLY A 132 15.45 6.82 -9.90
CA GLY A 132 16.28 5.62 -10.02
C GLY A 132 16.12 4.73 -8.80
N PHE A 133 16.82 3.60 -8.76
CA PHE A 133 16.65 2.57 -7.74
C PHE A 133 17.98 2.06 -7.23
N ILE A 134 18.07 1.87 -5.91
CA ILE A 134 19.24 1.31 -5.22
C ILE A 134 18.92 -0.01 -4.54
N ASP A 135 19.92 -0.88 -4.43
CA ASP A 135 19.87 -2.10 -3.62
C ASP A 135 20.13 -1.82 -2.11
N GLY A 136 20.00 -2.84 -1.26
CA GLY A 136 20.27 -2.75 0.17
C GLY A 136 21.73 -2.43 0.54
N ALA A 137 22.67 -2.52 -0.41
CA ALA A 137 24.06 -2.11 -0.24
C ALA A 137 24.32 -0.69 -0.82
N GLY A 138 23.28 0.01 -1.30
CA GLY A 138 23.36 1.36 -1.83
C GLY A 138 23.83 1.47 -3.29
N ASN A 139 24.01 0.36 -3.99
CA ASN A 139 24.40 0.38 -5.41
C ASN A 139 23.19 0.73 -6.28
N TRP A 140 23.40 1.55 -7.31
CA TRP A 140 22.35 1.85 -8.29
C TRP A 140 22.08 0.64 -9.18
N ALA A 141 21.00 -0.08 -8.89
CA ALA A 141 20.45 -1.12 -9.78
C ALA A 141 19.89 -0.49 -11.06
N ILE A 142 19.28 0.70 -10.94
CA ILE A 142 18.80 1.51 -12.06
C ILE A 142 19.21 2.95 -11.82
N SER A 143 20.18 3.46 -12.60
CA SER A 143 20.62 4.86 -12.57
C SER A 143 19.46 5.82 -12.88
N LEU A 144 19.60 7.08 -12.45
CA LEU A 144 18.62 8.16 -12.62
C LEU A 144 18.09 8.31 -14.07
N GLN A 145 16.81 7.97 -14.27
CA GLN A 145 16.06 8.09 -15.52
C GLN A 145 15.24 9.39 -15.59
N GLU A 146 14.96 9.86 -16.81
CA GLU A 146 14.08 11.01 -17.07
C GLU A 146 12.59 10.63 -17.10
N HIS A 147 12.30 9.37 -17.46
CA HIS A 147 10.96 8.81 -17.49
C HIS A 147 10.57 8.25 -16.12
N PRO A 148 9.34 8.48 -15.63
CA PRO A 148 8.92 7.95 -14.35
C PRO A 148 8.74 6.42 -14.44
N ILE A 149 9.45 5.73 -13.57
CA ILE A 149 9.27 4.32 -13.27
C ILE A 149 8.53 4.26 -11.92
N LEU A 150 7.45 3.49 -11.85
CA LEU A 150 6.69 3.27 -10.62
C LEU A 150 7.42 2.29 -9.69
N ASP A 151 6.88 2.04 -8.50
CA ASP A 151 7.51 1.14 -7.53
C ASP A 151 7.42 -0.32 -8.01
N PHE A 152 8.43 -1.14 -7.72
CA PHE A 152 8.52 -2.52 -8.21
C PHE A 152 7.53 -3.47 -7.53
N SER A 153 6.93 -4.37 -8.32
CA SER A 153 6.15 -5.51 -7.84
C SER A 153 6.40 -6.73 -8.73
N GLU A 154 6.61 -7.90 -8.13
CA GLU A 154 6.88 -9.16 -8.83
C GLU A 154 7.99 -9.06 -9.90
N GLY A 155 9.06 -8.31 -9.62
CA GLY A 155 10.21 -8.11 -10.50
C GLY A 155 10.02 -7.14 -11.65
N LEU A 156 8.84 -6.50 -11.77
CA LEU A 156 8.53 -5.54 -12.83
C LEU A 156 8.02 -4.21 -12.25
N ALA A 157 8.35 -3.12 -12.91
CA ALA A 157 7.81 -1.79 -12.62
C ALA A 157 7.23 -1.16 -13.88
N ALA A 158 6.10 -0.47 -13.77
CA ALA A 158 5.52 0.23 -14.91
C ALA A 158 6.32 1.51 -15.23
N ILE A 159 6.52 1.82 -16.52
CA ILE A 159 7.24 3.01 -17.00
C ILE A 159 6.39 3.77 -18.01
N GLU A 160 6.36 5.11 -17.93
CA GLU A 160 5.70 5.96 -18.92
C GLU A 160 6.69 6.60 -19.91
N ILE A 161 6.56 6.26 -21.20
CA ILE A 161 7.33 6.83 -22.31
C ILE A 161 6.33 7.34 -23.37
N ASP A 162 6.49 8.59 -23.80
CA ASP A 162 5.66 9.25 -24.83
C ASP A 162 4.14 9.12 -24.63
N GLY A 163 3.67 9.22 -23.38
CA GLY A 163 2.25 9.10 -23.04
C GLY A 163 1.70 7.67 -23.08
N LYS A 164 2.57 6.66 -23.02
CA LYS A 164 2.22 5.24 -22.97
C LYS A 164 2.95 4.50 -21.87
N TYR A 165 2.26 3.52 -21.30
CA TYR A 165 2.79 2.64 -20.28
C TYR A 165 3.32 1.34 -20.89
N GLY A 166 4.52 0.95 -20.44
CA GLY A 166 5.12 -0.37 -20.58
C GLY A 166 5.66 -0.82 -19.22
N TYR A 167 6.55 -1.83 -19.20
CA TYR A 167 7.18 -2.30 -17.97
C TYR A 167 8.69 -2.54 -18.15
N VAL A 168 9.46 -2.24 -17.10
CA VAL A 168 10.88 -2.55 -16.97
C VAL A 168 11.14 -3.64 -15.93
N ASP A 169 12.25 -4.37 -16.10
CA ASP A 169 12.80 -5.26 -15.07
C ASP A 169 13.66 -4.50 -14.04
N LYS A 170 14.15 -5.21 -13.02
CA LYS A 170 15.03 -4.66 -11.96
C LYS A 170 16.39 -4.14 -12.45
N THR A 171 16.74 -4.34 -13.73
CA THR A 171 17.94 -3.77 -14.39
C THR A 171 17.63 -2.51 -15.22
N GLY A 172 16.35 -2.12 -15.30
CA GLY A 172 15.88 -1.01 -16.12
C GLY A 172 15.69 -1.36 -17.59
N GLN A 173 15.78 -2.63 -17.98
CA GLN A 173 15.52 -3.07 -19.35
C GLN A 173 14.01 -3.18 -19.59
N ILE A 174 13.55 -2.71 -20.75
CA ILE A 174 12.14 -2.78 -21.17
C ILE A 174 11.77 -4.26 -21.38
N ALA A 175 11.00 -4.82 -20.43
CA ALA A 175 10.45 -6.17 -20.52
C ALA A 175 9.18 -6.20 -21.38
N ILE A 176 8.33 -5.17 -21.25
CA ILE A 176 7.08 -5.02 -22.02
C ILE A 176 7.08 -3.61 -22.64
N ALA A 177 7.04 -3.54 -23.97
CA ALA A 177 7.14 -2.28 -24.71
C ALA A 177 5.98 -1.31 -24.41
N PRO A 178 6.22 0.01 -24.30
CA PRO A 178 5.16 1.01 -24.07
C PRO A 178 4.04 1.01 -25.10
N GLN A 179 2.88 0.50 -24.72
CA GLN A 179 1.72 0.32 -25.60
C GLN A 179 0.36 0.63 -24.96
N PHE A 180 0.26 0.62 -23.63
CA PHE A 180 -0.99 0.86 -22.90
C PHE A 180 -1.19 2.35 -22.61
N LYS A 181 -2.42 2.81 -22.40
CA LYS A 181 -2.73 4.16 -21.90
C LYS A 181 -2.40 4.31 -20.41
N LYS A 182 -2.55 3.22 -19.65
CA LYS A 182 -2.26 3.11 -18.21
C LYS A 182 -1.89 1.68 -17.85
N ALA A 183 -1.16 1.53 -16.76
CA ALA A 183 -0.73 0.26 -16.19
C ALA A 183 -0.84 0.31 -14.66
N GLN A 184 -1.29 -0.79 -14.05
CA GLN A 184 -1.14 -1.04 -12.61
C GLN A 184 0.11 -1.90 -12.35
N PRO A 185 0.63 -1.94 -11.10
CA PRO A 185 1.63 -2.92 -10.70
C PRO A 185 1.11 -4.37 -10.87
N PHE A 186 2.05 -5.29 -11.14
CA PHE A 186 1.77 -6.72 -11.15
C PHE A 186 1.36 -7.22 -9.76
N SER A 187 0.38 -8.11 -9.71
CA SER A 187 -0.04 -8.82 -8.51
C SER A 187 -0.60 -10.20 -8.88
N GLU A 188 -0.13 -11.22 -8.17
CA GLU A 188 -0.35 -12.64 -8.43
C GLU A 188 -0.02 -13.11 -9.87
N GLY A 189 0.94 -12.47 -10.53
CA GLY A 189 1.35 -12.74 -11.90
C GLY A 189 0.58 -11.99 -12.99
N LEU A 190 -0.40 -11.15 -12.64
CA LEU A 190 -1.22 -10.39 -13.57
C LEU A 190 -1.17 -8.88 -13.31
N ALA A 191 -1.26 -8.06 -14.36
CA ALA A 191 -1.40 -6.62 -14.23
C ALA A 191 -2.62 -6.08 -14.99
N ALA A 192 -3.38 -5.20 -14.35
CA ALA A 192 -4.48 -4.49 -14.99
C ALA A 192 -3.94 -3.35 -15.86
N VAL A 193 -4.33 -3.30 -17.13
CA VAL A 193 -3.85 -2.31 -18.11
C VAL A 193 -5.00 -1.71 -18.92
N GLU A 194 -4.87 -0.43 -19.28
CA GLU A 194 -5.84 0.25 -20.14
C GLU A 194 -5.35 0.25 -21.60
N PHE A 195 -6.01 -0.50 -22.48
CA PHE A 195 -5.60 -0.67 -23.87
C PHE A 195 -5.84 0.59 -24.73
N ALA A 196 -4.96 0.79 -25.72
CA ALA A 196 -4.93 2.00 -26.55
C ALA A 196 -6.02 2.10 -27.64
N ASP A 197 -6.95 1.15 -27.72
CA ASP A 197 -8.04 1.16 -28.70
C ASP A 197 -8.99 2.37 -28.51
N LYS A 198 -9.67 2.75 -29.60
CA LYS A 198 -10.70 3.79 -29.70
C LYS A 198 -12.05 3.25 -30.18
N GLN A 199 -12.14 1.98 -30.61
CA GLN A 199 -13.38 1.32 -31.00
C GLN A 199 -14.08 0.66 -29.80
N LEU A 200 -13.31 0.25 -28.79
CA LEU A 200 -13.84 -0.26 -27.53
C LEU A 200 -14.28 0.89 -26.61
N TRP A 201 -15.48 0.75 -26.03
CA TRP A 201 -16.02 1.63 -25.00
C TRP A 201 -15.32 1.53 -23.65
N TYR A 202 -14.72 0.36 -23.43
CA TYR A 202 -14.29 -0.10 -22.13
C TYR A 202 -12.97 -0.86 -22.35
N THR A 203 -11.88 -0.25 -21.89
CA THR A 203 -10.51 -0.50 -22.35
C THR A 203 -9.64 -1.26 -21.35
N TRP A 204 -10.17 -1.65 -20.20
CA TRP A 204 -9.43 -2.39 -19.18
C TRP A 204 -9.53 -3.90 -19.36
N GLY A 205 -8.38 -4.55 -19.32
CA GLY A 205 -8.16 -6.00 -19.27
C GLY A 205 -6.91 -6.30 -18.45
N TYR A 206 -6.46 -7.56 -18.47
CA TYR A 206 -5.27 -8.00 -17.74
C TYR A 206 -4.27 -8.71 -18.65
N ILE A 207 -2.98 -8.46 -18.39
CA ILE A 207 -1.84 -9.10 -19.04
C ILE A 207 -1.04 -9.95 -18.05
N ASP A 208 -0.32 -10.93 -18.57
CA ASP A 208 0.69 -11.70 -17.83
C ASP A 208 2.04 -10.94 -17.76
N ARG A 209 3.04 -11.56 -17.12
CA ARG A 209 4.40 -11.00 -16.97
C ARG A 209 5.24 -10.99 -18.26
N SER A 210 4.79 -11.62 -19.35
CA SER A 210 5.37 -11.48 -20.70
C SER A 210 4.71 -10.38 -21.53
N GLY A 211 3.51 -9.94 -21.16
CA GLY A 211 2.72 -8.93 -21.86
C GLY A 211 1.64 -9.51 -22.80
N GLU A 212 1.42 -10.82 -22.77
CA GLU A 212 0.28 -11.46 -23.44
C GLU A 212 -1.03 -11.20 -22.67
N THR A 213 -2.15 -11.16 -23.38
CA THR A 213 -3.46 -10.79 -22.80
C THR A 213 -4.21 -12.01 -22.29
N GLU A 214 -4.22 -12.19 -20.97
CA GLU A 214 -4.95 -13.26 -20.27
C GLU A 214 -6.45 -12.95 -20.15
N ILE A 215 -6.81 -11.71 -19.79
CA ILE A 215 -8.21 -11.27 -19.69
C ILE A 215 -8.43 -10.14 -20.69
N ALA A 216 -9.17 -10.45 -21.75
CA ALA A 216 -9.45 -9.52 -22.85
C ALA A 216 -10.19 -8.24 -22.36
N PRO A 217 -10.00 -7.08 -23.02
CA PRO A 217 -10.56 -5.81 -22.56
C PRO A 217 -12.08 -5.80 -22.61
N GLN A 218 -12.70 -5.65 -21.44
CA GLN A 218 -14.16 -5.70 -21.28
C GLN A 218 -14.68 -4.85 -20.10
N PHE A 219 -13.79 -4.14 -19.41
CA PHE A 219 -14.12 -3.34 -18.22
C PHE A 219 -13.84 -1.85 -18.46
N TYR A 220 -14.60 -0.96 -17.82
CA TYR A 220 -14.33 0.48 -17.81
C TYR A 220 -13.34 0.89 -16.70
N SER A 221 -13.11 0.02 -15.72
CA SER A 221 -12.07 0.16 -14.69
C SER A 221 -11.66 -1.21 -14.15
N ALA A 222 -10.41 -1.32 -13.69
CA ALA A 222 -9.85 -2.51 -13.08
C ALA A 222 -8.81 -2.15 -11.99
N ARG A 223 -8.80 -2.93 -10.90
CA ARG A 223 -7.76 -2.92 -9.85
C ARG A 223 -6.87 -4.16 -10.01
N SER A 224 -5.68 -4.17 -9.43
CA SER A 224 -4.84 -5.37 -9.37
C SER A 224 -5.53 -6.50 -8.59
N PHE A 225 -5.12 -7.74 -8.82
CA PHE A 225 -5.59 -8.89 -8.04
C PHE A 225 -5.12 -8.81 -6.58
N SER A 226 -5.98 -9.27 -5.66
CA SER A 226 -5.63 -9.61 -4.29
C SER A 226 -6.49 -10.79 -3.85
N GLU A 227 -5.87 -11.82 -3.26
CA GLU A 227 -6.51 -13.09 -2.90
C GLU A 227 -7.31 -13.71 -4.07
N SER A 228 -6.71 -13.71 -5.25
CA SER A 228 -7.21 -14.24 -6.53
C SER A 228 -8.53 -13.64 -7.02
N LEU A 229 -8.92 -12.49 -6.47
CA LEU A 229 -10.03 -11.67 -6.92
C LEU A 229 -9.56 -10.26 -7.29
N ALA A 230 -10.19 -9.62 -8.26
CA ALA A 230 -9.87 -8.25 -8.65
C ALA A 230 -11.14 -7.38 -8.80
N GLY A 231 -11.12 -6.20 -8.18
CA GLY A 231 -12.22 -5.25 -8.25
C GLY A 231 -12.30 -4.57 -9.62
N VAL A 232 -13.44 -4.68 -10.30
CA VAL A 232 -13.66 -4.18 -11.67
C VAL A 232 -14.97 -3.43 -11.84
N GLY A 233 -15.07 -2.65 -12.93
CA GLY A 233 -16.30 -2.01 -13.40
C GLY A 233 -16.72 -2.52 -14.78
N SER A 234 -17.88 -3.17 -14.84
CA SER A 234 -18.60 -3.56 -16.07
C SER A 234 -19.85 -2.70 -16.23
N VAL A 235 -20.25 -2.34 -17.45
CA VAL A 235 -21.51 -1.56 -17.62
C VAL A 235 -22.73 -2.42 -17.31
N ASP A 236 -22.75 -3.66 -17.81
CA ASP A 236 -23.88 -4.59 -17.68
C ASP A 236 -24.12 -4.99 -16.22
N ARG A 237 -23.04 -5.33 -15.50
CA ARG A 237 -23.08 -5.85 -14.11
C ARG A 237 -22.62 -4.85 -13.04
N GLY A 238 -22.24 -3.64 -13.45
CA GLY A 238 -21.75 -2.60 -12.54
C GLY A 238 -20.36 -2.90 -11.99
N SER A 239 -20.07 -2.30 -10.84
CA SER A 239 -18.91 -2.67 -10.05
C SER A 239 -19.08 -4.08 -9.45
N GLY A 240 -17.96 -4.77 -9.26
CA GLY A 240 -17.94 -6.12 -8.70
C GLY A 240 -16.51 -6.66 -8.60
N TYR A 241 -16.38 -7.98 -8.43
CA TYR A 241 -15.10 -8.69 -8.46
C TYR A 241 -15.12 -9.78 -9.54
N LEU A 242 -13.98 -9.95 -10.21
CA LEU A 242 -13.70 -11.09 -11.08
C LEU A 242 -12.69 -12.05 -10.47
N ASP A 243 -12.76 -13.31 -10.90
CA ASP A 243 -11.77 -14.35 -10.66
C ASP A 243 -10.64 -14.32 -11.70
N ARG A 244 -9.64 -15.19 -11.52
CA ARG A 244 -8.50 -15.32 -12.45
C ARG A 244 -8.84 -15.81 -13.86
N THR A 245 -10.09 -16.19 -14.15
CA THR A 245 -10.57 -16.51 -15.50
C THR A 245 -11.16 -15.29 -16.23
N GLY A 246 -11.28 -14.15 -15.53
CA GLY A 246 -12.00 -12.97 -16.00
C GLY A 246 -13.52 -13.04 -15.75
N THR A 247 -14.00 -14.09 -15.07
CA THR A 247 -15.42 -14.24 -14.75
C THR A 247 -15.77 -13.36 -13.56
N MET A 248 -16.70 -12.40 -13.71
CA MET A 248 -17.26 -11.70 -12.56
C MET A 248 -18.08 -12.69 -11.71
N VAL A 249 -17.62 -12.91 -10.47
CA VAL A 249 -18.22 -13.82 -9.48
C VAL A 249 -19.02 -13.09 -8.42
N ILE A 250 -18.73 -11.80 -8.18
CA ILE A 250 -19.46 -10.93 -7.26
C ILE A 250 -19.86 -9.67 -8.04
N SER A 251 -21.13 -9.27 -7.99
CA SER A 251 -21.67 -8.15 -8.77
C SER A 251 -23.00 -7.65 -8.18
N ARG A 252 -23.67 -6.72 -8.87
CA ARG A 252 -25.08 -6.35 -8.59
C ARG A 252 -26.07 -7.53 -8.61
N ASP A 253 -25.67 -8.64 -9.23
CA ASP A 253 -26.52 -9.83 -9.43
C ASP A 253 -26.50 -10.76 -8.20
N THR A 254 -25.41 -10.72 -7.42
CA THR A 254 -25.28 -11.44 -6.14
C THR A 254 -25.50 -10.52 -4.93
N ILE A 255 -25.05 -9.27 -5.02
CA ILE A 255 -25.19 -8.24 -3.98
C ILE A 255 -25.93 -7.02 -4.57
N PRO A 256 -27.24 -6.88 -4.35
CA PRO A 256 -27.99 -5.70 -4.75
C PRO A 256 -27.36 -4.40 -4.22
N GLU A 257 -27.47 -3.31 -5.01
CA GLU A 257 -26.88 -2.00 -4.71
C GLU A 257 -25.35 -1.95 -4.51
N PHE A 258 -24.59 -3.00 -4.86
CA PHE A 258 -23.12 -2.94 -4.89
C PHE A 258 -22.62 -1.80 -5.78
N ARG A 259 -21.76 -0.92 -5.23
CA ARG A 259 -21.20 0.26 -5.93
C ARG A 259 -19.67 0.28 -6.00
N GLU A 260 -18.95 -0.33 -5.07
CA GLU A 260 -17.48 -0.29 -5.05
C GLU A 260 -16.89 -1.50 -4.30
N GLY A 261 -15.82 -2.08 -4.84
CA GLY A 261 -15.01 -3.11 -4.18
C GLY A 261 -13.57 -2.65 -3.96
N PHE A 262 -12.99 -3.03 -2.83
CA PHE A 262 -11.60 -2.74 -2.42
C PHE A 262 -10.76 -4.03 -2.45
N PRO A 263 -9.42 -3.97 -2.37
CA PRO A 263 -8.60 -5.17 -2.35
C PRO A 263 -9.00 -6.12 -1.21
N PHE A 264 -8.95 -7.43 -1.46
CA PHE A 264 -9.06 -8.42 -0.40
C PHE A 264 -7.80 -8.41 0.49
N SER A 265 -8.00 -8.60 1.78
CA SER A 265 -6.97 -8.75 2.80
C SER A 265 -7.48 -9.68 3.90
N GLU A 266 -6.65 -10.66 4.28
CA GLU A 266 -6.92 -11.66 5.33
C GLU A 266 -8.24 -12.45 5.13
N GLY A 267 -8.63 -12.67 3.87
CA GLY A 267 -9.85 -13.40 3.51
C GLY A 267 -11.11 -12.54 3.34
N PHE A 268 -11.02 -11.22 3.45
CA PHE A 268 -12.15 -10.29 3.46
C PHE A 268 -11.90 -9.03 2.63
N ALA A 269 -12.95 -8.36 2.17
CA ALA A 269 -12.85 -7.03 1.56
C ALA A 269 -13.93 -6.08 2.09
N ARG A 270 -13.56 -4.82 2.36
CA ARG A 270 -14.55 -3.75 2.53
C ARG A 270 -15.23 -3.46 1.19
N VAL A 271 -16.54 -3.21 1.21
CA VAL A 271 -17.35 -2.97 0.00
C VAL A 271 -18.37 -1.87 0.24
N ARG A 272 -18.64 -1.07 -0.79
CA ARG A 272 -19.71 -0.07 -0.75
C ARG A 272 -20.99 -0.64 -1.35
N ILE A 273 -22.04 -0.68 -0.55
CA ILE A 273 -23.36 -1.18 -0.91
C ILE A 273 -24.36 -0.08 -0.52
N GLY A 274 -25.13 0.40 -1.49
CA GLY A 274 -25.81 1.68 -1.35
C GLY A 274 -24.79 2.81 -1.11
N ASP A 275 -25.00 3.62 -0.08
CA ASP A 275 -24.07 4.70 0.31
C ASP A 275 -23.00 4.24 1.34
N TRP A 276 -23.27 3.16 2.08
CA TRP A 276 -22.50 2.71 3.25
C TRP A 276 -21.43 1.66 2.91
N LEU A 277 -20.45 1.51 3.82
CA LEU A 277 -19.46 0.45 3.77
C LEU A 277 -19.82 -0.70 4.72
N GLY A 278 -19.67 -1.93 4.22
CA GLY A 278 -19.70 -3.18 4.97
C GLY A 278 -18.51 -4.06 4.57
N TYR A 279 -18.50 -5.32 4.99
CA TYR A 279 -17.45 -6.29 4.64
C TYR A 279 -18.03 -7.58 4.09
N ILE A 280 -17.34 -8.15 3.10
CA ILE A 280 -17.65 -9.47 2.52
C ILE A 280 -16.47 -10.44 2.67
N ASP A 281 -16.75 -11.73 2.58
CA ASP A 281 -15.74 -12.76 2.30
C ASP A 281 -15.47 -12.91 0.78
N ARG A 282 -14.55 -13.82 0.43
CA ARG A 282 -14.16 -14.12 -0.96
C ARG A 282 -15.24 -14.81 -1.79
N ASP A 283 -16.28 -15.38 -1.17
CA ASP A 283 -17.43 -15.97 -1.87
C ASP A 283 -18.54 -14.93 -2.10
N GLY A 284 -18.41 -13.73 -1.53
CA GLY A 284 -19.35 -12.63 -1.65
C GLY A 284 -20.44 -12.60 -0.58
N ASN A 285 -20.33 -13.42 0.48
CA ASN A 285 -21.26 -13.35 1.60
C ASN A 285 -21.00 -12.06 2.38
N ILE A 286 -22.05 -11.34 2.77
CA ILE A 286 -21.93 -10.19 3.67
C ILE A 286 -21.60 -10.71 5.07
N VAL A 287 -20.38 -10.40 5.53
CA VAL A 287 -19.87 -10.78 6.86
C VAL A 287 -20.22 -9.70 7.89
N ILE A 288 -20.20 -8.43 7.47
CA ILE A 288 -20.62 -7.28 8.29
C ILE A 288 -21.48 -6.35 7.44
N GLU A 289 -22.71 -6.10 7.89
CA GLU A 289 -23.71 -5.34 7.15
C GLU A 289 -23.28 -3.89 6.84
N PRO A 290 -23.69 -3.31 5.70
CA PRO A 290 -23.29 -1.96 5.29
C PRO A 290 -23.84 -0.87 6.21
N GLN A 291 -22.98 -0.28 7.03
CA GLN A 291 -23.36 0.71 8.05
C GLN A 291 -22.31 1.78 8.37
N TYR A 292 -21.07 1.63 7.89
CA TYR A 292 -19.98 2.58 8.19
C TYR A 292 -19.87 3.66 7.11
N ALA A 293 -19.72 4.91 7.52
CA ALA A 293 -19.47 6.02 6.59
C ALA A 293 -18.06 5.90 5.96
N SER A 294 -17.10 5.42 6.76
CA SER A 294 -15.72 5.13 6.35
C SER A 294 -15.21 3.87 7.06
N ALA A 295 -14.41 3.07 6.36
CA ALA A 295 -13.90 1.79 6.80
C ALA A 295 -12.56 1.51 6.11
N PHE A 296 -11.64 0.81 6.76
CA PHE A 296 -10.31 0.43 6.25
C PHE A 296 -10.23 -1.05 5.89
N ASP A 297 -9.17 -1.47 5.19
CA ASP A 297 -8.92 -2.89 4.89
C ASP A 297 -8.54 -3.65 6.17
N VAL A 298 -8.70 -4.99 6.15
CA VAL A 298 -8.41 -5.85 7.31
C VAL A 298 -6.90 -6.06 7.47
N SER A 299 -6.43 -6.02 8.71
CA SER A 299 -5.04 -6.22 9.09
C SER A 299 -4.95 -6.69 10.54
N GLU A 300 -4.14 -7.71 10.82
CA GLU A 300 -3.96 -8.29 12.16
C GLU A 300 -5.29 -8.86 12.75
N GLY A 301 -6.21 -9.33 11.88
CA GLY A 301 -7.55 -9.83 12.23
C GLY A 301 -8.60 -8.73 12.48
N MET A 302 -8.22 -7.46 12.35
CA MET A 302 -9.04 -6.31 12.71
C MET A 302 -9.18 -5.32 11.55
N ALA A 303 -10.23 -4.50 11.60
CA ALA A 303 -10.40 -3.37 10.69
C ALA A 303 -10.83 -2.11 11.44
N ARG A 304 -10.37 -0.94 10.98
CA ARG A 304 -10.71 0.37 11.54
C ARG A 304 -11.96 0.92 10.86
N VAL A 305 -12.91 1.46 11.63
CA VAL A 305 -14.20 1.97 11.11
C VAL A 305 -14.66 3.26 11.79
N ASP A 306 -15.41 4.09 11.04
CA ASP A 306 -16.08 5.29 11.53
C ASP A 306 -17.39 4.89 12.22
N ILE A 307 -17.41 5.01 13.55
CA ILE A 307 -18.55 4.78 14.44
C ILE A 307 -19.26 6.09 14.82
N SER A 308 -18.73 7.24 14.38
CA SER A 308 -19.29 8.59 14.56
C SER A 308 -19.83 8.92 15.96
N GLY A 309 -19.20 8.37 17.00
CA GLY A 309 -19.53 8.61 18.41
C GLY A 309 -20.82 7.93 18.90
N GLN A 310 -21.40 7.01 18.13
CA GLN A 310 -22.54 6.22 18.58
C GLN A 310 -22.07 5.09 19.50
N TRP A 311 -22.76 4.93 20.64
CA TRP A 311 -22.69 3.71 21.43
C TRP A 311 -23.47 2.63 20.69
N VAL A 312 -22.76 1.71 20.06
CA VAL A 312 -23.36 0.57 19.37
C VAL A 312 -23.26 -0.64 20.29
N ASP A 313 -24.31 -0.88 21.08
CA ASP A 313 -24.37 -2.01 22.02
C ASP A 313 -24.29 -3.39 21.34
N TRP A 314 -24.52 -3.46 20.02
CA TRP A 314 -24.52 -4.69 19.24
C TRP A 314 -24.20 -4.47 17.76
N LEU A 315 -23.18 -5.17 17.26
CA LEU A 315 -22.81 -5.32 15.85
C LEU A 315 -22.70 -6.83 15.56
N GLY A 316 -23.75 -7.46 15.04
CA GLY A 316 -23.73 -8.89 14.67
C GLY A 316 -23.14 -9.16 13.28
N GLY A 317 -22.70 -10.38 12.92
CA GLY A 317 -22.61 -11.65 13.67
C GLY A 317 -21.16 -12.14 13.86
N TYR A 318 -20.84 -13.38 14.23
CA TYR A 318 -21.59 -14.66 14.20
C TYR A 318 -21.54 -15.39 15.57
N ASP A 319 -22.16 -16.58 15.69
CA ASP A 319 -22.68 -17.16 16.95
C ASP A 319 -21.69 -17.88 17.92
N GLY A 320 -20.40 -17.60 17.84
CA GLY A 320 -19.35 -18.26 18.65
C GLY A 320 -19.13 -17.67 20.05
N THR A 321 -18.14 -16.77 20.16
CA THR A 321 -17.59 -16.27 21.44
C THR A 321 -17.31 -14.76 21.44
N ALA A 322 -18.07 -14.00 20.65
CA ALA A 322 -17.89 -12.56 20.46
C ALA A 322 -17.77 -11.82 21.81
N SER A 323 -16.56 -11.33 22.08
CA SER A 323 -16.17 -10.59 23.28
C SER A 323 -15.77 -9.16 22.86
N PRO A 324 -15.80 -8.18 23.78
CA PRO A 324 -16.58 -6.97 23.53
C PRO A 324 -15.93 -5.99 22.56
N ILE A 325 -16.79 -5.14 21.99
CA ILE A 325 -16.42 -3.78 21.63
C ILE A 325 -15.85 -3.14 22.90
N TYR A 326 -14.52 -3.02 23.01
CA TYR A 326 -13.90 -2.23 24.07
C TYR A 326 -14.49 -0.82 24.02
N GLU A 327 -14.86 -0.28 25.19
CA GLU A 327 -15.43 1.07 25.34
C GLU A 327 -14.74 2.04 24.40
N ALA A 328 -15.50 2.62 23.46
CA ALA A 328 -14.94 3.25 22.27
C ALA A 328 -13.79 4.21 22.66
N ARG A 329 -12.54 3.81 22.39
CA ARG A 329 -11.37 4.65 22.64
C ARG A 329 -11.31 5.75 21.59
N LEU A 330 -12.14 6.76 21.84
CA LEU A 330 -12.53 7.83 20.93
C LEU A 330 -11.32 8.58 20.34
N GLU A 331 -10.78 8.11 19.21
CA GLU A 331 -9.94 8.98 18.39
C GLU A 331 -10.84 10.06 17.77
N GLY A 332 -10.74 11.28 18.29
CA GLY A 332 -11.51 12.44 17.82
C GLY A 332 -13.03 12.26 17.90
N SER A 333 -13.54 11.41 18.81
CA SER A 333 -14.96 11.02 18.94
C SER A 333 -15.59 10.26 17.75
N LYS A 334 -14.80 9.69 16.82
CA LYS A 334 -15.37 9.06 15.61
C LYS A 334 -14.89 7.66 15.24
N TRP A 335 -13.69 7.24 15.63
CA TRP A 335 -13.13 5.96 15.15
C TRP A 335 -13.16 4.85 16.20
N GLY A 336 -13.31 3.61 15.72
CA GLY A 336 -13.17 2.38 16.49
C GLY A 336 -12.54 1.27 15.65
N TYR A 337 -12.40 0.09 16.25
CA TYR A 337 -11.92 -1.14 15.60
C TYR A 337 -12.96 -2.24 15.75
N ILE A 338 -13.06 -3.11 14.75
CA ILE A 338 -13.89 -4.31 14.74
C ILE A 338 -13.00 -5.51 14.39
N GLN A 339 -13.25 -6.65 15.01
CA GLN A 339 -12.60 -7.92 14.69
C GLN A 339 -13.46 -8.66 13.65
N LEU A 340 -12.83 -9.23 12.62
CA LEU A 340 -13.53 -10.10 11.67
C LEU A 340 -13.34 -11.58 12.06
N PRO A 341 -14.22 -12.50 11.61
CA PRO A 341 -14.13 -13.91 11.98
C PRO A 341 -12.78 -14.53 11.59
N VAL A 342 -12.07 -15.11 12.55
CA VAL A 342 -10.88 -15.92 12.27
C VAL A 342 -11.34 -17.21 11.58
N ARG A 343 -10.64 -17.58 10.50
CA ARG A 343 -10.91 -18.79 9.68
C ARG A 343 -10.36 -20.08 10.30
#